data_AF-A0A948DBQ4-F1
#
_entry.id   AF-A0A948DBQ4-F1
#
_cell.length_a   1.000
_cell.length_b   1.000
_cell.length_c   1.000
_cell.angle_alpha   90.00
_cell.angle_beta   90.00
_cell.angle_gamma   90.00
#
_symmetry.space_group_name_H-M   'P 1'
#
loop_
_entity.id
_entity.type
_entity.pdbx_description
1 polymer ?
#
loop_
_entity_poly.entity_id
_entity_poly.type
_entity_poly.pdbx_seq_one_letter_code
_entity_poly.pdbx_strand_id
1 'polypeptide(L)'
;MRRPEGFTLIELMIVILIIAILVAIAVPVYLNARANAQRRTCQGNLRTVDGSIQSYEAFFDNPLFPNAITDLTQGGTKVLKSIPVCPAGSSAYSWVTGNPPTISCPNATNHTI
;
A
#
# COMPACT_ATOMS: atom_id res chain seq x y z
N MET A 1 40.86 38.17 23.06
CA MET A 1 39.44 38.12 22.68
C MET A 1 39.36 37.69 21.21
N ARG A 2 39.06 36.41 20.94
CA ARG A 2 38.98 35.90 19.55
C ARG A 2 37.67 36.39 18.95
N ARG A 3 37.75 37.10 17.82
CA ARG A 3 36.56 37.50 17.05
C ARG A 3 36.00 36.26 16.35
N PRO A 4 34.70 35.97 16.44
CA PRO A 4 34.11 34.92 15.63
C PRO A 4 34.23 35.30 14.15
N GLU A 5 34.73 34.37 13.35
CA GLU A 5 34.79 34.53 11.90
C GLU A 5 33.37 34.43 11.34
N GLY A 6 32.97 35.40 10.51
CA GLY A 6 31.65 35.45 9.91
C GLY A 6 31.58 34.59 8.65
N PHE A 7 30.45 33.89 8.47
CA PHE A 7 30.19 33.10 7.27
C PHE A 7 30.19 33.99 6.02
N THR A 8 30.89 33.58 4.97
CA THR A 8 30.88 34.34 3.71
C THR A 8 29.59 34.10 2.93
N LEU A 9 29.07 35.12 2.24
CA LEU A 9 27.85 34.97 1.43
C LEU A 9 28.03 33.92 0.32
N ILE A 10 29.26 33.82 -0.21
CA ILE A 10 29.61 32.86 -1.25
C ILE A 10 29.64 31.41 -0.76
N GLU A 11 30.10 31.15 0.47
CA GLU A 11 30.00 29.81 1.08
C GLU A 11 28.54 29.36 1.15
N LEU A 12 27.65 30.24 1.59
CA LEU A 12 26.23 29.90 1.68
C LEU A 12 25.62 29.63 0.29
N MET A 13 26.00 30.41 -0.72
CA MET A 13 25.49 30.24 -2.10
C MET A 13 25.87 28.89 -2.71
N ILE A 14 27.11 28.45 -2.53
CA ILE A 14 27.55 27.16 -3.11
C ILE A 14 26.82 26.00 -2.43
N VAL A 15 26.58 26.11 -1.11
CA VAL A 15 25.86 25.07 -0.35
C VAL A 15 24.43 24.90 -0.85
N ILE A 16 23.67 26.00 -1.01
CA ILE A 16 22.28 25.89 -1.51
C ILE A 16 22.22 25.36 -2.94
N LEU A 17 23.22 25.69 -3.77
CA LEU A 17 23.32 25.19 -5.14
C LEU A 17 23.50 23.67 -5.17
N ILE A 18 24.38 23.14 -4.33
CA ILE A 18 24.60 21.69 -4.23
C ILE A 18 23.34 21.00 -3.69
N ILE A 19 22.69 21.54 -2.66
CA ILE A 19 21.44 20.98 -2.11
C ILE A 19 20.33 20.94 -3.16
N ALA A 20 20.19 21.99 -3.97
CA ALA A 20 19.18 22.06 -5.02
C ALA A 20 19.35 20.94 -6.07
N ILE A 21 20.59 20.66 -6.48
CA ILE A 21 20.90 19.57 -7.42
C ILE A 21 20.56 18.20 -6.82
N LEU A 22 20.92 17.98 -5.54
CA LEU A 22 20.61 16.72 -4.86
C LEU A 22 19.10 16.49 -4.73
N VAL A 23 18.33 17.51 -4.32
CA VAL A 23 16.88 17.43 -4.17
C VAL A 23 16.18 17.19 -5.50
N ALA A 24 16.64 17.83 -6.59
CA ALA A 24 16.08 17.65 -7.92
C ALA A 24 16.09 16.18 -8.39
N ILE A 25 17.12 15.41 -8.02
CA ILE A 25 17.22 13.98 -8.34
C ILE A 25 16.51 13.13 -7.28
N ALA A 26 16.63 13.49 -6.01
CA ALA A 26 16.10 12.70 -4.91
C ALA A 26 14.56 12.64 -4.88
N VAL A 27 13.87 13.76 -5.15
CA VAL A 27 12.41 13.84 -5.08
C VAL A 27 11.70 12.88 -6.06
N PRO A 28 11.98 12.89 -7.38
CA PRO A 28 11.29 11.96 -8.30
C PRO A 28 11.60 10.50 -7.99
N VAL A 29 12.83 10.18 -7.59
CA VAL A 29 13.23 8.82 -7.19
C VAL A 29 12.46 8.38 -5.94
N TYR A 30 12.36 9.26 -4.94
CA TYR A 30 11.61 8.99 -3.71
C TYR A 30 10.12 8.76 -3.97
N LEU A 31 9.50 9.58 -4.82
CA LEU A 31 8.08 9.43 -5.19
C LEU A 31 7.82 8.10 -5.89
N ASN A 32 8.69 7.70 -6.83
CA ASN A 32 8.60 6.41 -7.51
C ASN A 32 8.81 5.24 -6.56
N ALA A 33 9.79 5.33 -5.65
CA ALA A 33 10.03 4.30 -4.65
C ALA A 33 8.82 4.11 -3.72
N ARG A 34 8.20 5.21 -3.28
CA ARG A 34 6.98 5.18 -2.47
C ARG A 34 5.81 4.53 -3.21
N ALA A 35 5.57 4.91 -4.47
CA ALA A 35 4.51 4.31 -5.29
C ALA A 35 4.73 2.80 -5.50
N ASN A 36 5.98 2.39 -5.75
CA ASN A 36 6.34 0.97 -5.89
C ASN A 36 6.16 0.18 -4.58
N ALA A 37 6.52 0.77 -3.43
CA ALA A 37 6.28 0.16 -2.13
C ALA A 37 4.78 -0.04 -1.89
N GLN A 38 3.95 0.98 -2.18
CA GLN A 38 2.49 0.89 -2.07
C GLN A 38 1.91 -0.23 -2.94
N ARG A 39 2.38 -0.37 -4.20
CA ARG A 39 1.96 -1.45 -5.10
C ARG A 39 2.34 -2.83 -4.56
N ARG A 40 3.57 -3.01 -4.07
CA ARG A 40 4.02 -4.28 -3.48
C ARG A 40 3.21 -4.66 -2.24
N THR A 41 2.92 -3.70 -1.37
CA THR A 41 2.08 -3.92 -0.20
C THR A 41 0.64 -4.27 -0.60
N CYS A 42 0.05 -3.59 -1.59
CA CYS A 42 -1.29 -3.95 -2.07
C CYS A 42 -1.32 -5.37 -2.66
N GLN A 43 -0.33 -5.76 -3.47
CA GLN A 43 -0.21 -7.14 -3.97
C GLN A 43 -0.05 -8.18 -2.86
N GLY A 44 0.73 -7.87 -1.81
CA GLY A 44 0.88 -8.75 -0.65
C GLY A 44 -0.43 -8.95 0.11
N ASN A 45 -1.16 -7.85 0.35
CA ASN A 45 -2.47 -7.90 1.00
C ASN A 45 -3.49 -8.70 0.16
N LEU A 46 -3.51 -8.52 -1.15
CA LEU A 46 -4.39 -9.29 -2.05
C LEU A 46 -4.14 -10.80 -1.94
N ARG A 47 -2.87 -11.24 -1.91
CA ARG A 47 -2.52 -12.66 -1.68
C ARG A 47 -2.96 -13.16 -0.30
N THR A 48 -2.87 -12.32 0.72
CA THR A 48 -3.38 -12.68 2.06
C THR A 48 -4.89 -12.86 2.06
N VAL A 49 -5.62 -12.02 1.32
CA VAL A 49 -7.08 -12.15 1.19
C VAL A 49 -7.44 -13.38 0.36
N ASP A 50 -6.75 -13.64 -0.77
CA ASP A 50 -6.92 -14.85 -1.58
C ASP A 50 -6.73 -16.13 -0.76
N GLY A 51 -5.61 -16.24 -0.03
CA GLY A 51 -5.39 -17.38 0.87
C GLY A 51 -6.46 -17.52 1.96
N SER A 52 -7.05 -16.41 2.41
CA SER A 52 -8.16 -16.45 3.36
C SER A 52 -9.48 -16.91 2.74
N ILE A 53 -9.74 -16.56 1.47
CA ILE A 53 -10.91 -17.07 0.73
C ILE A 53 -10.77 -18.58 0.52
N GLN A 54 -9.60 -19.07 0.10
CA GLN A 54 -9.36 -20.51 -0.04
C GLN A 54 -9.53 -21.25 1.29
N SER A 55 -9.10 -20.62 2.40
CA SER A 55 -9.34 -21.16 3.74
C SER A 55 -10.84 -21.17 4.09
N TYR A 56 -11.58 -20.12 3.71
CA TYR A 56 -13.02 -20.03 3.90
C TYR A 56 -13.75 -21.12 3.11
N GLU A 57 -13.39 -21.33 1.84
CA GLU A 57 -13.92 -22.42 1.03
C GLU A 57 -13.63 -23.78 1.64
N ALA A 58 -12.43 -24.00 2.18
CA ALA A 58 -12.10 -25.26 2.87
C ALA A 58 -12.90 -25.49 4.16
N PHE A 59 -13.43 -24.43 4.79
CA PHE A 59 -14.31 -24.55 5.96
C PHE A 59 -15.72 -25.02 5.62
N PHE A 60 -16.19 -24.82 4.38
CA PHE A 60 -17.51 -25.24 3.94
C PHE A 60 -17.41 -26.43 2.98
N ASP A 61 -18.19 -27.49 3.20
CA ASP A 61 -18.25 -28.66 2.32
C ASP A 61 -18.81 -28.35 0.90
N ASN A 62 -19.18 -27.09 0.63
CA ASN A 62 -19.64 -26.62 -0.67
C ASN A 62 -18.81 -25.41 -1.13
N PRO A 63 -18.45 -25.30 -2.42
CA PRO A 63 -17.69 -24.18 -2.97
C PRO A 63 -18.57 -22.93 -3.03
N LEU A 64 -18.72 -22.27 -1.88
CA LEU A 64 -19.41 -21.00 -1.75
C LEU A 64 -18.35 -19.92 -1.52
N PHE A 65 -18.20 -19.04 -2.49
CA PHE A 65 -17.42 -17.82 -2.31
C PHE A 65 -18.11 -16.90 -1.30
N PRO A 66 -17.35 -16.14 -0.50
CA PRO A 66 -17.91 -15.11 0.37
C PRO A 66 -18.65 -14.06 -0.47
N ASN A 67 -19.83 -13.64 0.01
CA ASN A 67 -20.64 -12.63 -0.70
C ASN A 67 -20.13 -11.21 -0.43
N ALA A 68 -19.37 -11.00 0.65
CA ALA A 68 -18.70 -9.75 0.99
C ALA A 68 -17.38 -9.98 1.75
N ILE A 69 -16.45 -8.99 1.76
CA ILE A 69 -15.23 -9.07 2.62
C ILE A 69 -15.56 -9.38 4.06
N THR A 70 -16.67 -8.82 4.53
CA THR A 70 -17.04 -8.85 5.94
C THR A 70 -17.29 -10.26 6.43
N ASP A 71 -17.61 -11.19 5.52
CA ASP A 71 -17.80 -12.61 5.83
C ASP A 71 -16.47 -13.29 6.20
N LEU A 72 -15.33 -12.72 5.78
CA LEU A 72 -14.00 -13.19 6.16
C LEU A 72 -13.58 -12.72 7.56
N THR A 73 -14.19 -11.65 8.08
CA THR A 73 -13.80 -11.04 9.36
C THR A 73 -14.82 -11.22 10.49
N GLN A 74 -16.02 -11.70 10.17
CA GLN A 74 -17.12 -11.85 11.12
C GLN A 74 -17.68 -13.28 11.12
N GLY A 75 -18.39 -13.64 12.20
CA GLY A 75 -19.06 -14.95 12.33
C GLY A 75 -18.14 -16.11 12.72
N GLY A 76 -18.64 -17.34 12.56
CA GLY A 76 -17.94 -18.59 12.87
C GLY A 76 -16.86 -18.98 11.85
N THR A 77 -16.72 -18.22 10.77
CA THR A 77 -15.84 -18.47 9.61
C THR A 77 -14.80 -17.38 9.46
N LYS A 78 -14.40 -16.80 10.59
CA LYS A 78 -13.39 -15.75 10.67
C LYS A 78 -12.02 -16.30 10.25
N VAL A 79 -11.64 -16.01 9.01
CA VAL A 79 -10.34 -16.36 8.43
C VAL A 79 -9.37 -15.18 8.41
N LEU A 80 -9.89 -13.95 8.51
CA LEU A 80 -9.12 -12.71 8.63
C LEU A 80 -9.35 -12.04 9.99
N LYS A 81 -8.26 -11.56 10.60
CA LYS A 81 -8.34 -10.78 11.85
C LYS A 81 -8.97 -9.41 11.65
N SER A 82 -8.67 -8.78 10.51
CA SER A 82 -9.18 -7.48 10.09
C SER A 82 -8.96 -7.32 8.59
N ILE A 83 -9.80 -6.53 7.92
CA ILE A 83 -9.62 -6.17 6.52
C ILE A 83 -8.34 -5.33 6.40
N PRO A 84 -7.37 -5.70 5.53
CA PRO A 84 -6.18 -4.88 5.34
C PRO A 84 -6.56 -3.50 4.79
N VAL A 85 -5.80 -2.47 5.14
CA VAL A 85 -6.02 -1.11 4.65
C VAL A 85 -5.14 -0.87 3.41
N CYS A 86 -5.63 -0.09 2.45
CA CYS A 86 -4.81 0.27 1.30
C CYS A 86 -3.66 1.22 1.70
N PRO A 87 -2.43 1.02 1.20
CA PRO A 87 -1.29 1.89 1.53
C PRO A 87 -1.31 3.23 0.76
N ALA A 88 -2.22 3.37 -0.21
CA ALA A 88 -2.42 4.57 -1.02
C ALA A 88 -3.46 5.55 -0.44
N GLY A 89 -4.23 5.15 0.56
CA GLY A 89 -5.29 5.95 1.18
C GLY A 89 -6.06 5.14 2.23
N SER A 90 -6.93 5.75 3.01
CA SER A 90 -7.71 5.08 4.06
C SER A 90 -8.82 4.15 3.54
N SER A 91 -8.98 4.01 2.22
CA SER A 91 -9.99 3.14 1.63
C SER A 91 -9.68 1.67 1.89
N ALA A 92 -10.69 0.94 2.39
CA ALA A 92 -10.65 -0.52 2.47
C ALA A 92 -10.69 -1.15 1.07
N TYR A 93 -10.23 -2.40 0.95
CA TYR A 93 -10.40 -3.18 -0.28
C TYR A 93 -11.90 -3.35 -0.57
N SER A 94 -12.30 -3.05 -1.80
CA SER A 94 -13.69 -3.16 -2.24
C SER A 94 -13.94 -4.55 -2.83
N TRP A 95 -15.10 -5.13 -2.51
CA TRP A 95 -15.57 -6.39 -3.07
C TRP A 95 -16.57 -6.08 -4.14
N VAL A 96 -16.24 -6.48 -5.35
CA VAL A 96 -17.17 -6.43 -6.46
C VAL A 96 -17.76 -7.82 -6.59
N THR A 97 -19.04 -7.94 -6.25
CA THR A 97 -19.82 -9.15 -6.46
C THR A 97 -19.92 -9.38 -7.97
N GLY A 98 -19.29 -10.46 -8.42
CA GLY A 98 -19.21 -10.90 -9.80
C GLY A 98 -19.00 -12.41 -9.83
N ASN A 99 -19.08 -13.03 -11.01
CA ASN A 99 -18.77 -14.44 -11.19
C ASN A 99 -17.61 -14.56 -12.18
N PRO A 100 -16.34 -14.60 -11.74
CA PRO A 100 -15.86 -14.68 -10.36
C PRO A 100 -15.83 -13.32 -9.60
N PRO A 101 -15.85 -13.34 -8.26
CA PRO A 101 -15.74 -12.13 -7.46
C PRO A 101 -14.37 -11.47 -7.65
N THR A 102 -14.33 -10.14 -7.59
CA THR A 102 -13.07 -9.39 -7.74
C THR A 102 -12.83 -8.47 -6.56
N ILE A 103 -11.57 -8.41 -6.12
CA ILE A 103 -11.13 -7.50 -5.07
C ILE A 103 -10.43 -6.33 -5.75
N SER A 104 -10.96 -5.13 -5.54
CA SER A 104 -10.40 -3.90 -6.07
C SER A 104 -9.66 -3.12 -4.99
N CYS A 105 -8.47 -2.64 -5.36
CA CYS A 105 -7.60 -1.75 -4.58
C CYS A 105 -7.44 -0.47 -5.41
N PRO A 106 -7.68 0.74 -4.87
CA PRO A 106 -7.72 1.98 -5.65
C PRO A 106 -6.44 2.32 -6.42
N ASN A 107 -5.31 1.68 -6.08
CA ASN A 107 -3.99 1.99 -6.64
C ASN A 107 -3.25 0.73 -7.15
N ALA A 108 -3.99 -0.35 -7.40
CA ALA A 108 -3.49 -1.57 -8.04
C ALA A 108 -4.47 -2.06 -9.11
N THR A 109 -4.00 -2.95 -9.97
CA THR A 109 -4.84 -3.68 -10.93
C THR A 109 -5.87 -4.52 -10.16
N ASN A 110 -7.13 -4.49 -10.61
CA ASN A 110 -8.19 -5.34 -10.06
C ASN A 110 -7.73 -6.81 -10.02
N HIS A 111 -7.95 -7.46 -8.90
CA HIS A 111 -7.58 -8.86 -8.70
C HIS A 111 -8.83 -9.72 -8.75
N THR A 112 -8.93 -10.54 -9.78
CA THR A 112 -9.93 -11.61 -9.92
C THR A 112 -9.49 -12.79 -9.08
N ILE A 113 -10.42 -13.30 -8.27
CA ILE A 113 -10.28 -14.56 -7.51
C ILE A 113 -10.46 -15.73 -8.48
#